data_AF-A0A9W4W2A0-F1
#
_entry.id   AF-A0A9W4W2A0-F1
#
_cell.length_a   1.000
_cell.length_b   1.000
_cell.length_c   1.000
_cell.angle_alpha   90.00
_cell.angle_beta   90.00
_cell.angle_gamma   90.00
#
_symmetry.space_group_name_H-M   'P 1'
#
loop_
_entity.id
_entity.type
_entity.pdbx_description
1 polymer ?
#
loop_
_entity_poly.entity_id
_entity_poly.type
_entity_poly.pdbx_seq_one_letter_code
_entity_poly.pdbx_strand_id
1 'polypeptide(L)'
;MIGIYVPRPGSPIEAMVRPHSAIVAAIDEGADMASCYFEGNTHDAENLRSFHDKLVVAAGKLVADYPTIARATVPVDDLISVASYDPRFLAVHDVTDAQCLSGWAGEPIESITGITLPVGRRSWSELSAVSEELRPVGARSMFAFRSRAGQILVFGPDKVAEVLAGDDPRAQAFAIEPQAPQPRFG
;
A
#
# COMPACT_ATOMS: atom_id res chain seq x y z
N MET A 1 6.59 -0.76 -8.38
CA MET A 1 6.21 0.11 -7.25
C MET A 1 5.43 1.27 -7.82
N ILE A 2 4.46 1.79 -7.07
CA ILE A 2 3.66 2.97 -7.44
C ILE A 2 3.95 4.05 -6.39
N GLY A 3 4.13 5.31 -6.80
CA GLY A 3 4.30 6.39 -5.83
C GLY A 3 2.98 6.78 -5.17
N ILE A 4 3.02 7.07 -3.87
CA ILE A 4 1.95 7.73 -3.13
C ILE A 4 2.31 9.21 -3.04
N TYR A 5 1.34 10.05 -3.40
CA TYR A 5 1.52 11.49 -3.46
C TYR A 5 0.47 12.21 -2.63
N VAL A 6 0.83 13.40 -2.16
CA VAL A 6 -0.13 14.38 -1.65
C VAL A 6 -0.04 15.66 -2.50
N PRO A 7 -1.12 16.44 -2.61
CA PRO A 7 -1.07 17.74 -3.29
C PRO A 7 -0.08 18.67 -2.59
N ARG A 8 0.68 19.45 -3.38
CA ARG A 8 1.38 20.60 -2.82
C ARG A 8 0.36 21.67 -2.38
N PRO A 9 0.50 22.27 -1.19
CA PRO A 9 -0.40 23.33 -0.75
C PRO A 9 -0.45 24.50 -1.76
N GLY A 10 -1.65 24.94 -2.10
CA GLY A 10 -1.92 26.00 -3.08
C GLY A 10 -1.84 25.57 -4.55
N SER A 11 -1.53 24.30 -4.83
CA SER A 11 -1.48 23.79 -6.21
C SER A 11 -2.88 23.59 -6.80
N PRO A 12 -3.02 23.65 -8.14
CA PRO A 12 -4.28 23.33 -8.82
C PRO A 12 -4.85 21.95 -8.48
N ILE A 13 -4.00 20.92 -8.28
CA ILE A 13 -4.48 19.57 -7.93
C ILE A 13 -5.12 19.52 -6.53
N GLU A 14 -4.65 20.33 -5.58
CA GLU A 14 -5.26 20.42 -4.24
C GLU A 14 -6.74 20.82 -4.32
N ALA A 15 -7.08 21.77 -5.20
CA ALA A 15 -8.45 22.22 -5.40
C ALA A 15 -9.31 21.23 -6.23
N MET A 16 -8.67 20.41 -7.06
CA MET A 16 -9.34 19.46 -7.95
C MET A 16 -9.72 18.15 -7.24
N VAL A 17 -8.89 17.70 -6.31
CA VAL A 17 -9.06 16.42 -5.63
C VAL A 17 -9.73 16.62 -4.28
N ARG A 18 -10.73 15.79 -3.94
CA ARG A 18 -11.40 15.85 -2.62
C ARG A 18 -10.36 15.67 -1.51
N PRO A 19 -10.46 16.41 -0.38
CA PRO A 19 -9.61 16.17 0.78
C PRO A 19 -9.57 14.69 1.18
N HIS A 20 -8.40 14.24 1.64
CA HIS A 20 -8.14 12.87 2.10
C HIS A 20 -8.27 11.80 1.01
N SER A 21 -8.22 12.17 -0.27
CA SER A 21 -8.15 11.19 -1.36
C SER A 21 -6.80 10.51 -1.40
N ALA A 22 -6.75 9.22 -1.70
CA ALA A 22 -5.51 8.57 -2.07
C ALA A 22 -5.12 9.01 -3.48
N ILE A 23 -3.87 9.41 -3.70
CA ILE A 23 -3.34 9.84 -5.01
C ILE A 23 -2.12 9.00 -5.32
N VAL A 24 -2.11 8.41 -6.53
CA VAL A 24 -1.04 7.53 -6.98
C VAL A 24 -0.63 7.83 -8.41
N ALA A 25 0.66 7.66 -8.70
CA ALA A 25 1.22 7.77 -10.04
C ALA A 25 2.45 6.87 -10.21
N ALA A 26 2.74 6.50 -11.45
CA ALA A 26 4.05 6.02 -11.88
C ALA A 26 4.68 7.14 -12.69
N ILE A 27 5.68 7.81 -12.13
CA ILE A 27 6.34 8.97 -12.74
C ILE A 27 7.72 8.52 -13.22
N ASP A 28 7.97 8.66 -14.53
CA ASP A 28 9.27 8.38 -15.10
C ASP A 28 10.29 9.44 -14.69
N GLU A 29 11.57 9.05 -14.60
CA GLU A 29 12.65 9.97 -14.25
C GLU A 29 12.74 11.10 -15.29
N GLY A 30 12.73 12.36 -14.80
CA GLY A 30 12.78 13.54 -15.65
C GLY A 30 11.45 13.94 -16.31
N ALA A 31 10.33 13.29 -15.98
CA ALA A 31 9.02 13.72 -16.46
C ALA A 31 8.56 15.02 -15.77
N ASP A 32 8.04 15.96 -16.55
CA ASP A 32 7.45 17.21 -16.04
C ASP A 32 5.96 17.06 -15.66
N MET A 33 5.30 16.02 -16.21
CA MET A 33 3.88 15.75 -16.03
C MET A 33 3.66 14.32 -15.50
N ALA A 34 2.72 14.16 -14.58
CA ALA A 34 2.30 12.88 -14.06
C ALA A 34 0.85 12.57 -14.43
N SER A 35 0.58 11.33 -14.85
CA SER A 35 -0.78 10.80 -14.95
C SER A 35 -1.17 10.16 -13.63
N CYS A 36 -1.94 10.88 -12.83
CA CYS A 36 -2.35 10.47 -11.50
C CYS A 36 -3.71 9.81 -11.53
N TYR A 37 -3.87 8.77 -10.71
CA TYR A 37 -5.16 8.19 -10.33
C TYR A 37 -5.46 8.55 -8.89
N PHE A 38 -6.74 8.77 -8.57
CA PHE A 38 -7.14 9.08 -7.21
C PHE A 38 -8.47 8.42 -6.80
N GLU A 39 -8.67 8.31 -5.49
CA GLU A 39 -9.94 7.84 -4.89
C GLU A 39 -10.23 8.63 -3.61
N GLY A 40 -11.36 9.34 -3.62
CA GLY A 40 -11.81 10.21 -2.53
C GLY A 40 -13.14 9.75 -1.90
N ASN A 41 -13.68 8.62 -2.34
CA ASN A 41 -14.97 8.08 -1.94
C ASN A 41 -16.15 9.06 -2.15
N THR A 42 -16.23 9.71 -3.33
CA THR A 42 -17.22 10.77 -3.61
C THR A 42 -18.69 10.33 -3.50
N HIS A 43 -18.94 9.02 -3.53
CA HIS A 43 -20.29 8.43 -3.42
C HIS A 43 -20.56 7.80 -2.04
N ASP A 44 -19.69 8.05 -1.06
CA ASP A 44 -19.80 7.56 0.32
C ASP A 44 -20.02 6.03 0.39
N ALA A 45 -19.30 5.29 -0.44
CA ALA A 45 -19.29 3.83 -0.45
C ALA A 45 -18.79 3.30 0.90
N GLU A 46 -19.58 2.41 1.51
CA GLU A 46 -19.31 1.90 2.85
C GLU A 46 -18.03 1.07 2.96
N ASN A 47 -17.50 0.57 1.85
CA ASN A 47 -16.28 -0.23 1.81
C ASN A 47 -15.00 0.59 1.54
N LEU A 48 -15.10 1.93 1.47
CA LEU A 48 -13.97 2.85 1.28
C LEU A 48 -13.84 3.81 2.46
N ARG A 49 -13.69 3.24 3.67
CA ARG A 49 -13.67 4.00 4.92
C ARG A 49 -12.30 4.50 5.29
N SER A 50 -11.25 3.74 4.98
CA SER A 50 -9.87 4.10 5.30
C SER A 50 -9.12 4.67 4.09
N PHE A 51 -8.04 5.39 4.36
CA PHE A 51 -7.11 5.84 3.32
C PHE A 51 -6.50 4.66 2.57
N HIS A 52 -6.23 3.55 3.27
CA HIS A 52 -5.71 2.35 2.65
C HIS A 52 -6.70 1.73 1.65
N ASP A 53 -8.00 1.68 1.96
CA ASP A 53 -9.03 1.19 1.02
C ASP A 53 -9.04 2.04 -0.27
N LYS A 54 -8.99 3.37 -0.12
CA LYS A 54 -8.91 4.32 -1.23
C LYS A 54 -7.63 4.10 -2.05
N LEU A 55 -6.50 3.87 -1.38
CA LEU A 55 -5.20 3.59 -2.00
C LEU A 55 -5.24 2.30 -2.84
N VAL A 56 -5.83 1.23 -2.31
CA VAL A 56 -6.02 -0.05 -3.03
C VAL A 56 -6.79 0.18 -4.33
N VAL A 57 -7.87 0.95 -4.28
CA VAL A 57 -8.70 1.26 -5.46
C VAL A 57 -7.95 2.14 -6.47
N ALA A 58 -7.33 3.23 -6.02
CA ALA A 58 -6.59 4.13 -6.90
C ALA A 58 -5.43 3.42 -7.60
N ALA A 59 -4.67 2.60 -6.86
CA ALA A 59 -3.59 1.80 -7.40
C ALA A 59 -4.09 0.72 -8.36
N GLY A 60 -5.21 0.05 -8.04
CA GLY A 60 -5.83 -0.92 -8.93
C GLY A 60 -6.23 -0.32 -10.28
N LYS A 61 -6.82 0.89 -10.27
CA LYS A 61 -7.14 1.63 -11.50
C LYS A 61 -5.90 1.97 -12.31
N LEU A 62 -4.82 2.40 -11.65
CA LEU A 62 -3.55 2.70 -12.31
C LEU A 62 -2.93 1.46 -12.96
N VAL A 63 -2.85 0.34 -12.23
CA VAL A 63 -2.29 -0.93 -12.75
C VAL A 63 -3.07 -1.45 -13.95
N ALA A 64 -4.40 -1.29 -13.93
CA ALA A 64 -5.27 -1.75 -15.01
C ALA A 64 -5.42 -0.72 -16.16
N ASP A 65 -4.80 0.46 -16.07
CA ASP A 65 -5.06 1.62 -16.93
C ASP A 65 -6.57 1.86 -17.13
N TYR A 66 -7.34 1.76 -16.05
CA TYR A 66 -8.80 1.71 -16.11
C TYR A 66 -9.36 3.09 -16.51
N PRO A 67 -10.23 3.19 -17.54
CA PRO A 67 -10.87 4.46 -17.89
C PRO A 67 -11.76 4.98 -16.75
N THR A 68 -11.46 6.17 -16.24
CA THR A 68 -12.18 6.76 -15.12
C THR A 68 -12.12 8.29 -15.13
N ILE A 69 -13.11 8.94 -14.53
CA ILE A 69 -13.06 10.37 -14.22
C ILE A 69 -12.13 10.69 -13.05
N ALA A 70 -11.77 9.69 -12.25
CA ALA A 70 -10.89 9.83 -11.09
C ALA A 70 -9.40 9.70 -11.50
N ARG A 71 -9.02 10.45 -12.54
CA ARG A 71 -7.69 10.52 -13.12
C ARG A 71 -7.44 11.94 -13.64
N ALA A 72 -6.19 12.42 -13.53
CA ALA A 72 -5.79 13.70 -14.09
C ALA A 72 -4.31 13.68 -14.53
N THR A 73 -3.96 14.57 -15.44
CA THR A 73 -2.58 14.85 -15.81
C THR A 73 -2.17 16.19 -15.21
N VAL A 74 -1.15 16.18 -14.35
CA VAL A 74 -0.75 17.35 -13.54
C VAL A 74 0.77 17.55 -13.62
N PRO A 75 1.28 18.77 -13.39
CA PRO A 75 2.71 19.00 -13.20
C PRO A 75 3.25 18.15 -12.04
N VAL A 76 4.43 17.55 -12.21
CA VAL A 76 5.09 16.81 -11.11
C VAL A 76 5.37 17.72 -9.92
N ASP A 77 5.68 19.00 -10.18
CA ASP A 77 5.91 19.99 -9.15
C ASP A 77 4.70 20.23 -8.25
N ASP A 78 3.47 19.93 -8.70
CA ASP A 78 2.26 20.04 -7.89
C ASP A 78 2.08 18.87 -6.90
N LEU A 79 2.96 17.88 -6.94
CA LEU A 79 2.90 16.68 -6.11
C LEU A 79 4.06 16.64 -5.11
N ILE A 80 3.78 16.10 -3.93
CA ILE A 80 4.78 15.75 -2.92
C ILE A 80 4.77 14.23 -2.81
N SER A 81 5.89 13.57 -3.14
CA SER A 81 6.04 12.13 -2.95
C SER A 81 6.30 11.82 -1.48
N VAL A 82 5.47 10.96 -0.90
CA VAL A 82 5.50 10.68 0.56
C VAL A 82 5.76 9.22 0.90
N ALA A 83 5.53 8.30 -0.03
CA ALA A 83 5.76 6.88 0.13
C ALA A 83 5.68 6.14 -1.22
N SER A 84 6.00 4.85 -1.20
CA SER A 84 5.76 3.91 -2.29
C SER A 84 4.69 2.88 -1.89
N TYR A 85 4.00 2.31 -2.88
CA TYR A 85 2.99 1.29 -2.71
C TYR A 85 3.30 0.08 -3.59
N ASP A 86 3.19 -1.11 -3.01
CA ASP A 86 3.23 -2.38 -3.75
C ASP A 86 1.81 -2.93 -3.91
N PRO A 87 1.17 -2.76 -5.08
CA PRO A 87 -0.18 -3.24 -5.32
C PRO A 87 -0.28 -4.77 -5.32
N ARG A 88 0.85 -5.50 -5.40
CA ARG A 88 0.86 -6.98 -5.40
C ARG A 88 0.60 -7.52 -4.00
N PHE A 89 1.06 -6.80 -2.99
CA PHE A 89 0.94 -7.20 -1.58
C PHE A 89 0.07 -6.25 -0.75
N LEU A 90 -0.45 -5.19 -1.38
CA LEU A 90 -1.23 -4.13 -0.74
C LEU A 90 -0.48 -3.45 0.43
N ALA A 91 0.82 -3.26 0.25
CA ALA A 91 1.73 -2.78 1.29
C ALA A 91 2.30 -1.40 0.95
N VAL A 92 2.44 -0.55 1.97
CA VAL A 92 3.12 0.76 1.87
C VAL A 92 4.59 0.56 2.25
N HIS A 93 5.48 1.14 1.47
CA HIS A 93 6.94 1.06 1.60
C HIS A 93 7.57 2.45 1.49
N ASP A 94 8.82 2.56 1.92
CA ASP A 94 9.67 3.75 1.70
C ASP A 94 8.98 5.06 2.08
N VAL A 95 8.33 5.10 3.26
CA VAL A 95 7.67 6.31 3.76
C VAL A 95 8.73 7.38 4.02
N THR A 96 8.76 8.41 3.19
CA THR A 96 9.71 9.52 3.25
C THR A 96 9.20 10.68 4.11
N ASP A 97 7.87 10.85 4.20
CA ASP A 97 7.23 11.89 5.01
C ASP A 97 5.91 11.39 5.62
N ALA A 98 6.03 10.73 6.78
CA ALA A 98 4.89 10.18 7.51
C ALA A 98 3.93 11.25 8.04
N GLN A 99 4.44 12.43 8.41
CA GLN A 99 3.62 13.51 8.93
C GLN A 99 2.75 14.12 7.83
N CYS A 100 3.33 14.34 6.65
CA CYS A 100 2.61 14.84 5.50
C CYS A 100 1.54 13.84 5.03
N LEU A 101 1.88 12.56 4.94
CA LEU A 101 0.94 11.49 4.58
C LEU A 101 -0.22 11.38 5.59
N SER A 102 0.09 11.32 6.89
CA SER A 102 -0.93 11.22 7.94
C SER A 102 -1.82 12.46 7.99
N GLY A 103 -1.22 13.65 7.87
CA GLY A 103 -1.95 14.92 7.85
C GLY A 103 -2.91 15.04 6.67
N TRP A 104 -2.48 14.64 5.46
CA TRP A 104 -3.35 14.62 4.29
C TRP A 104 -4.43 13.53 4.39
N ALA A 105 -4.09 12.34 4.89
CA ALA A 105 -5.05 11.25 5.02
C ALA A 105 -6.12 11.51 6.09
N GLY A 106 -5.80 12.32 7.09
CA GLY A 106 -6.64 12.50 8.29
C GLY A 106 -6.67 11.27 9.19
N GLU A 107 -5.67 10.39 9.06
CA GLU A 107 -5.57 9.09 9.75
C GLU A 107 -4.17 8.91 10.33
N PRO A 108 -4.02 8.23 11.48
CA PRO A 108 -2.70 7.84 12.00
C PRO A 108 -1.90 7.03 10.98
N ILE A 109 -0.57 7.20 10.96
CA ILE A 109 0.28 6.53 9.96
C ILE A 109 0.13 5.02 10.02
N GLU A 110 -0.05 4.44 11.21
CA GLU A 110 -0.21 3.00 11.43
C GLU A 110 -1.52 2.47 10.82
N SER A 111 -2.56 3.29 10.70
CA SER A 111 -3.80 2.91 10.00
C SER A 111 -3.58 2.81 8.49
N ILE A 112 -2.60 3.56 7.96
CA ILE A 112 -2.28 3.63 6.53
C ILE A 112 -1.27 2.54 6.16
N THR A 113 -0.17 2.47 6.91
CA THR A 113 0.96 1.57 6.64
C THR A 113 0.79 0.20 7.28
N GLY A 114 -0.11 0.06 8.26
CA GLY A 114 -0.19 -1.12 9.11
C GLY A 114 0.78 -1.06 10.29
N ILE A 115 0.57 -1.97 11.24
CA ILE A 115 1.35 -2.06 12.47
C ILE A 115 2.67 -2.80 12.20
N THR A 116 3.78 -2.20 12.63
CA THR A 116 5.09 -2.86 12.65
C THR A 116 5.23 -3.70 13.92
N LEU A 117 5.37 -5.01 13.76
CA LEU A 117 5.63 -5.94 14.84
C LEU A 117 7.13 -6.03 15.13
N PRO A 118 7.57 -6.27 16.38
CA PRO A 118 8.99 -6.44 16.64
C PRO A 118 9.52 -7.73 15.99
N VAL A 119 10.74 -7.70 15.47
CA VAL A 119 11.41 -8.86 14.85
C VAL A 119 11.52 -10.03 15.83
N GLY A 120 11.40 -11.26 15.32
CA GLY A 120 11.51 -12.50 16.10
C GLY A 120 10.17 -13.19 16.35
N ARG A 121 10.18 -14.09 17.33
CA ARG A 121 9.06 -15.00 17.63
C ARG A 121 7.87 -14.24 18.27
N ARG A 122 6.67 -14.41 17.71
CA ARG A 122 5.41 -13.77 18.13
C ARG A 122 4.32 -14.80 18.41
N SER A 123 3.58 -14.57 19.49
CA SER A 123 2.38 -15.32 19.84
C SER A 123 1.19 -14.94 18.97
N TRP A 124 0.20 -15.83 18.86
CA TRP A 124 -1.03 -15.55 18.12
C TRP A 124 -1.78 -14.28 18.60
N SER A 125 -1.73 -13.96 19.90
CA SER A 125 -2.34 -12.74 20.44
C SER A 125 -1.65 -11.45 19.98
N GLU A 126 -0.35 -11.49 19.70
CA GLU A 126 0.36 -10.35 19.09
C GLU A 126 0.00 -10.23 17.60
N LEU A 127 -0.30 -11.36 16.95
CA LEU A 127 -0.61 -11.42 15.52
C LEU A 127 -2.07 -11.05 15.21
N SER A 128 -3.00 -11.19 16.16
CA SER A 128 -4.40 -10.82 15.94
C SER A 128 -4.58 -9.34 15.59
N ALA A 129 -3.61 -8.49 15.95
CA ALA A 129 -3.61 -7.08 15.57
C ALA A 129 -3.38 -6.85 14.07
N VAL A 130 -2.81 -7.82 13.35
CA VAL A 130 -2.46 -7.70 11.91
C VAL A 130 -3.05 -8.82 11.06
N SER A 131 -3.75 -9.79 11.65
CA SER A 131 -4.11 -11.04 10.99
C SER A 131 -5.01 -10.86 9.76
N GLU A 132 -5.90 -9.87 9.76
CA GLU A 132 -6.79 -9.58 8.63
C GLU A 132 -6.06 -8.93 7.44
N GLU A 133 -4.87 -8.38 7.71
CA GLU A 133 -4.07 -7.64 6.74
C GLU A 133 -2.97 -8.51 6.11
N LEU A 134 -2.76 -9.71 6.64
CA LEU A 134 -1.76 -10.64 6.14
C LEU A 134 -2.10 -11.09 4.71
N ARG A 135 -1.09 -11.12 3.84
CA ARG A 135 -1.19 -11.60 2.47
C ARG A 135 -0.17 -12.71 2.23
N PRO A 136 -0.55 -13.86 1.68
CA PRO A 136 0.38 -14.96 1.47
C PRO A 136 1.52 -14.55 0.52
N VAL A 137 2.73 -15.08 0.75
CA VAL A 137 3.90 -14.87 -0.10
C VAL A 137 4.53 -16.19 -0.55
N GLY A 138 4.91 -16.26 -1.83
CA GLY A 138 5.53 -17.44 -2.46
C GLY A 138 4.53 -18.56 -2.80
N ALA A 139 4.72 -19.20 -3.96
CA ALA A 139 3.81 -20.23 -4.48
C ALA A 139 3.83 -21.57 -3.71
N ARG A 140 4.79 -21.77 -2.80
CA ARG A 140 5.07 -23.07 -2.14
C ARG A 140 5.06 -23.03 -0.61
N SER A 141 4.81 -21.87 0.00
CA SER A 141 4.79 -21.73 1.45
C SER A 141 3.36 -21.51 1.94
N MET A 142 2.75 -22.54 2.52
CA MET A 142 1.45 -22.39 3.21
C MET A 142 1.54 -21.55 4.50
N PHE A 143 2.72 -21.04 4.83
CA PHE A 143 3.00 -20.48 6.15
C PHE A 143 3.68 -19.12 6.11
N ALA A 144 4.00 -18.54 4.94
CA ALA A 144 4.64 -17.23 4.87
C ALA A 144 3.63 -16.16 4.42
N PHE A 145 3.60 -15.05 5.14
CA PHE A 145 2.71 -13.93 4.88
C PHE A 145 3.46 -12.62 4.97
N ARG A 146 2.99 -11.61 4.23
CA ARG A 146 3.41 -10.23 4.33
C ARG A 146 2.33 -9.42 5.04
N SER A 147 2.71 -8.62 6.03
CA SER A 147 1.80 -7.63 6.65
C SER A 147 1.66 -6.38 5.77
N ARG A 148 0.65 -5.56 6.05
CA ARG A 148 0.50 -4.23 5.40
C ARG A 148 1.74 -3.35 5.59
N ALA A 149 2.41 -3.48 6.73
CA ALA A 149 3.69 -2.82 7.05
C ALA A 149 4.89 -3.41 6.30
N GLY A 150 4.66 -4.35 5.38
CA GLY A 150 5.69 -4.92 4.52
C GLY A 150 6.56 -5.99 5.19
N GLN A 151 6.31 -6.34 6.44
CA GLN A 151 7.10 -7.35 7.16
C GLN A 151 6.72 -8.76 6.71
N ILE A 152 7.69 -9.67 6.70
CA ILE A 152 7.45 -11.09 6.42
C ILE A 152 7.29 -11.85 7.73
N LEU A 153 6.22 -12.62 7.82
CA LEU A 153 5.87 -13.48 8.92
C LEU A 153 5.86 -14.93 8.44
N VAL A 154 6.60 -15.81 9.13
CA VAL A 154 6.62 -17.24 8.84
C VAL A 154 5.99 -18.00 10.00
N PHE A 155 4.88 -18.67 9.74
CA PHE A 155 4.13 -19.44 10.72
C PHE A 155 4.75 -20.83 10.90
N GLY A 156 5.00 -21.20 12.15
CA GLY A 156 5.35 -22.55 12.54
C GLY A 156 4.11 -23.41 12.83
N PRO A 157 4.31 -24.71 13.09
CA PRO A 157 3.22 -25.62 13.48
C PRO A 157 2.52 -25.23 14.79
N ASP A 158 3.16 -24.41 15.63
CA ASP A 158 2.75 -24.15 17.01
C ASP A 158 1.89 -22.87 17.21
N LYS A 159 1.20 -22.39 16.16
CA LYS A 159 0.45 -21.11 16.17
C LYS A 159 1.30 -19.89 16.57
N VAL A 160 2.59 -19.97 16.29
CA VAL A 160 3.57 -18.91 16.49
C VAL A 160 4.09 -18.50 15.12
N ALA A 161 4.27 -17.20 14.91
CA ALA A 161 4.97 -16.70 13.73
C ALA A 161 6.33 -16.12 14.12
N GLU A 162 7.30 -16.27 13.24
CA GLU A 162 8.55 -15.54 13.27
C GLU A 162 8.42 -14.33 12.34
N VAL A 163 8.54 -13.12 12.90
CA VAL A 163 8.65 -11.87 12.14
C VAL A 163 10.11 -11.73 11.70
N LEU A 164 10.36 -11.76 10.40
CA LEU A 164 11.71 -11.73 9.85
C LEU A 164 12.27 -10.31 9.83
N ALA A 165 13.58 -10.18 10.02
CA ALA A 165 14.31 -8.95 9.75
C ALA A 165 14.35 -8.69 8.23
N GLY A 166 14.47 -7.43 7.82
CA GLY A 166 14.49 -7.06 6.40
C GLY A 166 15.71 -7.58 5.63
N ASP A 167 16.83 -7.79 6.33
CA ASP A 167 18.06 -8.37 5.81
C ASP A 167 18.11 -9.91 5.90
N ASP A 168 17.08 -10.55 6.46
CA ASP A 168 16.98 -12.01 6.48
C ASP A 168 16.86 -12.55 5.04
N PRO A 169 17.73 -13.49 4.61
CA PRO A 169 17.69 -14.05 3.27
C PRO A 169 16.33 -14.65 2.89
N ARG A 170 15.58 -15.17 3.87
CA ARG A 170 14.22 -15.69 3.65
C ARG A 170 13.26 -14.55 3.31
N ALA A 171 13.35 -13.43 4.02
CA ALA A 171 12.52 -12.25 3.74
C ALA A 171 12.76 -11.71 2.33
N GLN A 172 14.02 -11.68 1.90
CA GLN A 172 14.41 -11.30 0.53
C GLN A 172 13.86 -12.27 -0.52
N ALA A 173 13.95 -13.58 -0.27
CA ALA A 173 13.41 -14.59 -1.17
C ALA A 173 11.89 -14.45 -1.37
N PHE A 174 11.15 -14.12 -0.30
CA PHE A 174 9.70 -13.88 -0.37
C PHE A 174 9.31 -12.53 -1.00
N ALA A 175 10.24 -11.60 -1.17
CA ALA A 175 9.97 -10.28 -1.76
C ALA A 175 9.86 -10.30 -3.31
N ILE A 176 10.25 -11.40 -3.95
CA ILE A 176 10.45 -11.47 -5.41
C ILE A 176 9.23 -12.05 -6.15
N GLU A 177 8.39 -12.88 -5.51
CA GLU A 177 7.29 -13.58 -6.21
C GLU A 177 5.88 -13.31 -5.66
N PRO A 178 5.01 -12.72 -6.48
CA PRO A 178 3.60 -13.10 -6.57
C PRO A 178 3.38 -13.96 -7.81
N GLN A 179 2.94 -15.22 -7.65
CA GLN A 179 2.34 -15.94 -8.77
C GLN A 179 0.86 -15.57 -8.88
N ALA A 180 0.39 -15.40 -10.11
CA ALA A 180 -1.01 -15.21 -10.44
C ALA A 180 -1.89 -16.29 -9.75
N PRO A 181 -3.13 -15.97 -9.34
CA PRO A 181 -4.06 -17.00 -8.93
C PRO A 181 -4.18 -18.02 -10.07
N GLN A 182 -3.84 -19.28 -9.80
CA GLN A 182 -4.09 -20.33 -10.79
C GLN A 182 -5.61 -20.39 -11.05
N PRO A 183 -6.05 -20.50 -12.31
CA PRO A 183 -7.45 -20.75 -12.61
C PRO A 183 -7.88 -22.02 -11.86
N ARG A 184 -8.90 -21.89 -11.02
CA ARG A 184 -9.58 -23.05 -10.44
C ARG A 184 -10.27 -23.77 -11.59
N PHE A 185 -9.63 -24.78 -12.14
CA PHE A 185 -10.34 -25.81 -12.88
C PHE A 185 -10.90 -26.80 -11.85
N GLY A 186 -12.21 -26.74 -11.66
CA GLY A 186 -12.99 -27.61 -10.79
C GLY A 186 -14.47 -27.33 -10.97
#